data_AF-A0A2P2BRR7-F1
#
_entry.id   AF-A0A2P2BRR7-F1
#
_cell.length_a   1.000
_cell.length_b   1.000
_cell.length_c   1.000
_cell.angle_alpha   90.00
_cell.angle_beta   90.00
_cell.angle_gamma   90.00
#
_symmetry.space_group_name_H-M   'P 1'
#
loop_
_entity.id
_entity.type
_entity.pdbx_description
1 polymer ?
#
loop_
_entity_poly.entity_id
_entity_poly.type
_entity_poly.pdbx_seq_one_letter_code
_entity_poly.pdbx_strand_id
1 'polypeptide(L)'
;MTNPTIVGEFEQYVDGIITDFGAQTQAIMDIISGNVNPSGLLPFNMPANMETVEAQCEDVPHDMKCYEDELGNVYKFAYGLDFNGVINDSRVAKYKIK
;
A
#
# COMPACT_ATOMS: atom_id res chain seq x y z
N MET A 1 -10.67 3.32 -1.84
CA MET A 1 -10.19 2.22 -2.73
C MET A 1 -10.83 0.90 -2.33
N THR A 2 -11.44 0.18 -3.28
CA THR A 2 -12.17 -1.07 -3.00
C THR A 2 -11.36 -2.33 -3.30
N ASN A 3 -10.47 -2.27 -4.30
CA ASN A 3 -9.68 -3.41 -4.77
C ASN A 3 -8.19 -3.03 -4.90
N PRO A 4 -7.27 -4.01 -4.87
CA PRO A 4 -5.88 -3.79 -5.27
C PRO A 4 -5.82 -3.18 -6.68
N THR A 5 -4.85 -2.30 -6.90
CA THR A 5 -4.71 -1.54 -8.15
C THR A 5 -3.30 -1.71 -8.70
N ILE A 6 -3.14 -1.67 -10.03
CA ILE A 6 -1.82 -1.67 -10.68
C ILE A 6 -1.20 -0.28 -10.51
N VAL A 7 -0.41 -0.08 -9.46
CA VAL A 7 0.15 1.23 -9.10
C VAL A 7 1.14 1.74 -10.16
N GLY A 8 1.87 0.84 -10.80
CA GLY A 8 2.86 1.18 -11.83
C GLY A 8 2.29 1.88 -13.07
N GLU A 9 0.98 1.86 -13.28
CA GLU A 9 0.35 2.59 -14.39
C GLU A 9 0.34 4.11 -14.17
N PHE A 10 0.40 4.59 -12.92
CA PHE A 10 0.22 6.01 -12.62
C PHE A 10 1.24 6.64 -11.67
N GLU A 11 2.06 5.84 -10.97
CA GLU A 11 3.02 6.34 -9.98
C GLU A 11 3.98 7.40 -10.57
N GLN A 12 4.51 7.18 -11.77
CA GLN A 12 5.39 8.14 -12.47
C GLN A 12 4.75 9.52 -12.75
N TYR A 13 3.43 9.67 -12.63
CA TYR A 13 2.72 10.92 -12.92
C TYR A 13 2.30 11.69 -11.66
N VAL A 14 2.65 11.20 -10.46
CA VAL A 14 2.20 11.78 -9.19
C VAL A 14 3.36 11.93 -8.21
N ASP A 15 3.36 13.02 -7.43
CA ASP A 15 4.37 13.24 -6.38
C ASP A 15 4.06 12.46 -5.09
N GLY A 16 2.82 11.99 -4.93
CA GLY A 16 2.38 11.30 -3.72
C GLY A 16 1.09 10.53 -3.91
N ILE A 17 1.00 9.38 -3.24
CA ILE A 17 -0.16 8.49 -3.30
C ILE A 17 -0.73 8.37 -1.90
N ILE A 18 -1.99 8.78 -1.74
CA ILE A 18 -2.77 8.52 -0.53
C ILE A 18 -3.84 7.50 -0.89
N THR A 19 -3.93 6.47 -0.07
CA THR A 19 -4.89 5.39 -0.26
C THR A 19 -5.82 5.34 0.94
N ASP A 20 -7.12 5.42 0.69
CA ASP A 20 -8.17 5.26 1.69
C ASP A 20 -9.00 3.99 1.41
N PHE A 21 -9.70 3.50 2.43
CA PHE A 21 -10.58 2.33 2.33
C PHE A 21 -12.01 2.68 2.74
N GLY A 22 -12.53 3.80 2.23
CA GLY A 22 -13.84 4.33 2.61
C GLY A 22 -13.77 5.24 3.84
N ALA A 23 -12.65 5.95 4.02
CA ALA A 23 -12.51 6.92 5.09
C ALA A 23 -13.35 8.17 4.81
N GLN A 24 -13.69 8.91 5.86
CA GLN A 24 -14.33 10.21 5.69
C GLN A 24 -13.37 11.19 5.02
N THR A 25 -13.88 12.06 4.14
CA THR A 25 -13.06 13.09 3.47
C THR A 25 -12.26 13.94 4.47
N GLN A 26 -12.85 14.26 5.64
CA GLN A 26 -12.14 15.02 6.67
C GLN A 26 -10.85 14.33 7.14
N ALA A 27 -10.88 13.02 7.35
CA ALA A 27 -9.70 12.27 7.78
C ALA A 27 -8.60 12.29 6.71
N ILE A 28 -8.98 12.26 5.44
CA ILE A 28 -8.04 12.38 4.32
C ILE A 28 -7.42 13.79 4.31
N MET A 29 -8.25 14.83 4.50
CA MET A 29 -7.78 16.22 4.54
C MET A 29 -6.87 16.50 5.74
N ASP A 30 -7.11 15.87 6.89
CA ASP A 30 -6.25 16.01 8.06
C ASP A 30 -4.85 15.42 7.83
N ILE A 31 -4.75 14.34 7.03
CA ILE A 31 -3.45 13.80 6.60
C ILE A 31 -2.79 14.72 5.58
N ILE A 32 -3.53 15.16 4.54
CA ILE A 32 -2.98 16.03 3.49
C ILE A 32 -2.46 17.36 4.07
N SER A 33 -3.17 17.93 5.04
CA SER A 33 -2.78 19.18 5.71
C SER A 33 -1.64 19.00 6.73
N GLY A 34 -1.22 17.77 7.02
CA GLY A 34 -0.20 17.47 8.01
C GLY A 34 -0.69 17.57 9.46
N ASN A 35 -1.99 17.74 9.69
CA ASN A 35 -2.58 17.75 11.04
C ASN A 35 -2.44 16.39 11.73
N VAL A 36 -2.45 15.30 10.96
CA VAL A 36 -2.33 13.94 11.45
C VAL A 36 -1.26 13.18 10.66
N ASN A 37 -0.36 12.51 11.38
CA ASN A 37 0.63 11.62 10.77
C ASN A 37 -0.06 10.33 10.28
N PRO A 38 0.05 9.96 8.99
CA PRO A 38 -0.52 8.70 8.50
C PRO A 38 0.11 7.51 9.23
N SER A 39 -0.70 6.50 9.51
CA SER A 39 -0.28 5.30 10.25
C SER A 39 -0.86 4.01 9.69
N GLY A 40 -1.47 4.09 8.50
CA GLY A 40 -2.13 2.98 7.83
C GLY A 40 -1.12 1.96 7.32
N LEU A 41 -1.53 0.69 7.35
CA LEU A 41 -0.78 -0.42 6.78
C LEU A 41 -1.67 -1.14 5.76
N LEU A 42 -1.10 -1.57 4.64
CA LEU A 42 -1.82 -2.24 3.57
C LEU A 42 -2.41 -3.57 4.07
N PRO A 43 -3.72 -3.80 3.88
CA PRO A 43 -4.39 -5.04 4.27
C PRO A 43 -4.25 -6.15 3.22
N PHE A 44 -3.60 -5.88 2.09
CA PHE A 44 -3.33 -6.83 1.02
C PHE A 44 -2.06 -6.45 0.24
N ASN A 45 -1.62 -7.32 -0.67
CA ASN A 45 -0.52 -7.04 -1.58
C ASN A 45 -1.02 -6.19 -2.77
N MET A 46 -0.23 -5.20 -3.20
CA MET A 46 -0.48 -4.50 -4.46
C MET A 46 0.24 -5.22 -5.60
N PRO A 47 -0.47 -5.69 -6.64
CA PRO A 47 0.14 -6.42 -7.75
C PRO A 47 1.05 -5.54 -8.60
N ALA A 48 2.13 -6.11 -9.13
CA ALA A 48 3.05 -5.42 -10.02
C ALA A 48 2.43 -5.09 -11.40
N ASN A 49 1.59 -5.98 -11.92
CA ASN A 49 0.94 -5.86 -13.24
C ASN A 49 -0.27 -6.80 -13.35
N MET A 50 -1.04 -6.68 -14.44
CA MET A 50 -2.20 -7.55 -14.69
C MET A 50 -1.84 -9.02 -14.90
N GLU A 51 -0.69 -9.32 -15.52
CA GLU A 51 -0.21 -10.70 -15.67
C GLU A 51 -0.07 -11.40 -14.31
N THR A 52 0.39 -10.67 -13.29
CA THR A 52 0.50 -11.18 -11.92
C THR A 52 -0.88 -11.47 -11.31
N VAL A 53 -1.89 -10.66 -11.62
CA VAL A 53 -3.26 -10.88 -11.14
C VAL A 53 -3.86 -12.12 -11.79
N GLU A 54 -3.67 -12.29 -13.10
CA GLU A 54 -4.19 -13.45 -13.85
C GLU A 54 -3.50 -14.77 -13.46
N ALA A 55 -2.20 -14.72 -13.13
CA ALA A 55 -1.45 -15.88 -12.70
C ALA A 55 -1.69 -16.28 -11.22
N GLN A 56 -2.36 -15.42 -10.45
CA GLN A 56 -2.56 -15.62 -9.02
C GLN A 56 -3.41 -16.87 -8.76
N CYS A 57 -2.92 -17.78 -7.91
CA CYS A 57 -3.73 -18.87 -7.38
C CYS A 57 -4.71 -18.33 -6.33
N GLU A 58 -6.02 -18.48 -6.57
CA GLU A 58 -7.08 -17.97 -5.66
C GLU A 58 -7.04 -18.60 -4.26
N ASP A 59 -6.49 -19.80 -4.15
CA ASP A 59 -6.38 -20.60 -2.93
C ASP A 59 -5.05 -20.41 -2.18
N VAL A 60 -4.06 -19.73 -2.78
CA VAL A 60 -2.74 -19.51 -2.17
C VAL A 60 -2.62 -18.07 -1.68
N PRO A 61 -2.46 -17.83 -0.36
CA PRO A 61 -2.34 -16.48 0.15
C PRO A 61 -0.99 -15.87 -0.25
N HIS A 62 -1.01 -14.59 -0.62
CA HIS A 62 0.16 -13.77 -0.94
C HIS A 62 1.04 -14.29 -2.10
N ASP A 63 0.50 -15.15 -2.96
CA ASP A 63 1.17 -15.63 -4.18
C ASP A 63 1.06 -14.61 -5.32
N MET A 64 1.57 -13.42 -5.09
CA MET A 64 1.67 -12.39 -6.12
C MET A 64 2.97 -11.61 -6.03
N LYS A 65 3.54 -11.30 -7.19
CA LYS A 65 4.62 -10.35 -7.31
C LYS A 65 4.10 -8.96 -6.96
N CYS A 66 4.59 -8.40 -5.87
CA CYS A 66 4.18 -7.08 -5.43
C CYS A 66 4.85 -5.99 -6.27
N TYR A 67 4.16 -4.86 -6.43
CA TYR A 67 4.75 -3.66 -7.03
C TYR A 67 5.88 -3.10 -6.17
N GLU A 68 6.94 -2.65 -6.83
CA GLU A 68 8.09 -1.96 -6.26
C GLU A 68 8.14 -0.57 -6.89
N ASP A 69 8.14 0.47 -6.07
CA ASP A 69 8.16 1.86 -6.50
C ASP A 69 9.58 2.31 -6.91
N GLU A 70 9.70 3.53 -7.47
CA GLU A 70 11.00 4.09 -7.90
C GLU A 70 12.02 4.25 -6.75
N LEU A 71 11.55 4.26 -5.50
CA LEU A 71 12.36 4.38 -4.28
C LEU A 71 12.72 3.02 -3.66
N GLY A 72 12.33 1.92 -4.29
CA GLY A 72 12.59 0.55 -3.84
C GLY A 72 11.66 0.07 -2.72
N ASN A 73 10.55 0.75 -2.47
CA ASN A 73 9.55 0.28 -1.52
C ASN A 73 8.62 -0.75 -2.17
N VAL A 74 8.45 -1.88 -1.51
CA VAL A 74 7.59 -2.97 -1.99
C VAL A 74 6.23 -2.91 -1.29
N TYR A 75 5.16 -2.79 -2.07
CA TYR A 75 3.80 -2.60 -1.58
C TYR A 75 3.14 -3.94 -1.19
N LYS A 76 3.75 -4.61 -0.21
CA LYS A 76 3.29 -5.89 0.36
C LYS A 76 2.29 -5.65 1.50
N PHE A 77 1.60 -6.70 1.91
CA PHE A 77 0.85 -6.75 3.16
C PHE A 77 1.68 -6.18 4.34
N ALA A 78 1.02 -5.36 5.16
CA ALA A 78 1.63 -4.63 6.28
C ALA A 78 2.67 -3.57 5.90
N TYR A 79 2.77 -3.16 4.64
CA TYR A 79 3.52 -1.96 4.23
C TYR A 79 2.73 -0.68 4.48
N GLY A 80 3.41 0.40 4.85
CA GLY A 80 2.82 1.73 4.98
C GLY A 80 3.90 2.78 5.22
N LEU A 81 3.55 4.03 4.91
CA LEU A 81 4.41 5.20 5.11
C LEU A 81 3.78 6.14 6.13
N ASP A 82 4.63 6.74 6.96
CA ASP A 82 4.34 7.90 7.77
C ASP A 82 5.22 9.09 7.30
N PHE A 83 5.09 10.26 7.92
CA PHE A 83 5.94 11.42 7.56
C PHE A 83 7.42 11.24 7.90
N ASN A 84 7.80 10.21 8.67
CA ASN A 84 9.18 9.87 8.97
C ASN A 84 9.74 8.76 8.07
N GLY A 85 8.91 8.15 7.22
CA GLY A 85 9.29 7.12 6.25
C GLY A 85 8.51 5.81 6.41
N VAL A 86 9.18 4.68 6.17
CA VAL A 86 8.54 3.36 6.23
C VAL A 86 8.21 2.99 7.66
N ILE A 87 6.93 2.67 7.89
CA ILE A 87 6.45 2.23 9.20
C ILE A 87 7.09 0.88 9.54
N ASN A 88 7.74 0.80 10.70
CA ASN A 88 8.32 -0.43 11.23
C ASN A 88 8.09 -0.54 12.74
N ASP A 89 6.83 -0.72 13.12
CA ASP A 89 6.40 -0.79 14.52
C ASP A 89 6.00 -2.22 14.95
N SER A 90 5.42 -2.34 16.15
CA SER A 90 4.96 -3.62 16.70
C SER A 90 3.88 -4.30 15.85
N ARG A 91 3.10 -3.55 15.06
CA ARG A 91 2.07 -4.09 14.15
C ARG A 91 2.74 -4.73 12.96
N VAL A 92 3.74 -4.08 12.38
CA VAL A 92 4.53 -4.67 11.28
C VAL A 92 5.26 -5.93 11.77
N ALA A 93 5.87 -5.89 12.95
CA ALA A 93 6.52 -7.08 13.53
C ALA A 93 5.55 -8.25 13.77
N LYS A 94 4.28 -7.96 14.10
CA LYS A 94 3.25 -8.96 14.34
C LYS A 94 2.65 -9.54 13.06
N TYR A 95 2.41 -8.69 12.06
CA TYR A 95 1.61 -9.04 10.87
C TYR A 95 2.45 -9.33 9.63
N LYS A 96 3.69 -8.83 9.55
CA LYS A 96 4.56 -9.10 8.40
C LYS A 96 4.85 -10.59 8.33
N ILE A 97 4.20 -11.24 7.38
CA ILE A 97 4.39 -12.66 7.09
C ILE A 97 5.78 -12.82 6.46
N LYS A 98 6.55 -13.77 6.98
CA LYS A 98 7.86 -14.14 6.45
C LYS A 98 7.74 -14.68 5.03
#